data_AF-A0A920E1T3-F1
#
_entry.id   AF-A0A920E1T3-F1
#
_cell.length_a   1.000
_cell.length_b   1.000
_cell.length_c   1.000
_cell.angle_alpha   90.00
_cell.angle_beta   90.00
_cell.angle_gamma   90.00
#
_symmetry.space_group_name_H-M   'P 1'
#
loop_
_entity.id
_entity.type
_entity.pdbx_description
1 polymer ?
#
loop_
_entity_poly.entity_id
_entity_poly.type
_entity_poly.pdbx_seq_one_letter_code
_entity_poly.pdbx_strand_id
1 'polypeptide(L)'
;MSVLAPITDALLVLAVSLALLREPLAALRDAMAQAAGCAADPDVLQRTRMVLMQELVGLQLQMMDFTVQQLGRTAFVVVYINPLQPQESRVIDGLRHHIDARCSAELGRPVRSEVILTVMPPIHRQDPRPQTAP
;
A
#
# COMPACT_ATOMS: atom_id res chain seq x y z
N MET A 1 -41.78 4.08 42.15
CA MET A 1 -40.86 4.54 41.07
C MET A 1 -39.77 3.49 40.82
N SER A 2 -40.16 2.27 40.42
CA SER A 2 -39.25 1.11 40.44
C SER A 2 -39.06 0.42 39.09
N VAL A 3 -39.71 0.92 38.03
CA VAL A 3 -39.66 0.35 36.67
C VAL A 3 -38.66 1.09 35.76
N LEU A 4 -38.26 2.32 36.11
CA LEU A 4 -37.30 3.10 35.31
C LEU A 4 -35.85 2.62 35.46
N ALA A 5 -35.44 2.18 36.65
CA ALA A 5 -34.07 1.72 36.92
C ALA A 5 -33.56 0.63 35.96
N PRO A 6 -34.31 -0.45 35.67
CA PRO A 6 -33.86 -1.48 34.73
C PRO A 6 -33.82 -0.99 33.27
N ILE A 7 -34.67 -0.03 32.88
CA ILE A 7 -34.66 0.55 31.53
C ILE A 7 -33.41 1.42 31.34
N THR A 8 -33.03 2.18 32.36
CA THR A 8 -31.82 3.01 32.34
C THR A 8 -30.56 2.15 32.27
N ASP A 9 -30.52 1.04 33.00
CA ASP A 9 -29.40 0.09 32.96
C ASP A 9 -29.26 -0.57 31.56
N ALA A 10 -30.37 -1.03 30.99
CA ALA A 10 -30.37 -1.59 29.63
C ALA A 10 -29.94 -0.57 28.56
N LEU A 11 -30.35 0.69 28.69
CA LEU A 11 -29.90 1.79 27.81
C LEU A 11 -28.40 2.07 27.96
N LEU A 12 -27.89 2.03 29.19
CA LEU A 12 -26.46 2.19 29.45
C LEU A 12 -25.66 1.05 28.82
N VAL A 13 -26.10 -0.19 28.99
CA VAL A 13 -25.49 -1.37 28.38
C VAL A 13 -25.52 -1.28 26.86
N LEU A 14 -26.64 -0.86 26.27
CA LEU A 14 -26.75 -0.66 24.82
C LEU A 14 -25.75 0.40 24.32
N ALA A 15 -25.67 1.54 25.01
CA ALA A 15 -24.78 2.64 24.64
C ALA A 15 -23.29 2.23 24.73
N VAL A 16 -22.91 1.54 25.81
CA VAL A 16 -21.55 1.02 26.00
C VAL A 16 -21.24 -0.06 24.96
N SER A 17 -22.16 -0.98 24.71
CA SER A 17 -21.99 -2.02 23.69
C SER A 17 -21.78 -1.40 22.31
N LEU A 18 -22.56 -0.38 21.94
CA LEU A 18 -22.42 0.32 20.68
C LEU A 18 -21.09 1.08 20.58
N ALA A 19 -20.63 1.68 21.68
CA ALA A 19 -19.34 2.36 21.72
C ALA A 19 -18.18 1.37 21.51
N LEU A 20 -18.23 0.21 22.17
CA LEU A 20 -17.22 -0.85 22.05
C LEU A 20 -17.18 -1.49 20.66
N LEU A 21 -18.30 -1.49 19.91
CA LEU A 21 -18.36 -2.05 18.57
C LEU A 21 -17.65 -1.21 17.49
N ARG A 22 -17.32 0.05 17.76
CA ARG A 22 -16.70 0.93 16.76
C ARG A 22 -15.32 0.46 16.34
N GLU A 23 -14.49 0.09 17.30
CA GLU A 23 -13.13 -0.39 17.08
C GLU A 23 -13.07 -1.69 16.25
N PRO A 24 -13.79 -2.78 16.60
CA PRO A 24 -13.75 -4.01 15.81
C PRO A 24 -14.37 -3.83 14.42
N LEU A 25 -15.37 -2.95 14.27
CA LEU A 25 -15.96 -2.67 12.95
C LEU A 25 -14.97 -1.93 12.04
N ALA A 26 -14.20 -0.98 12.60
CA ALA A 26 -13.13 -0.30 11.87
C ALA A 26 -12.02 -1.29 11.47
N ALA A 27 -11.58 -2.13 12.40
CA ALA A 27 -10.57 -3.14 12.13
C ALA A 27 -11.03 -4.16 11.07
N LEU A 28 -12.30 -4.58 11.11
CA LEU A 28 -12.88 -5.47 10.10
C LEU A 28 -12.94 -4.80 8.73
N ARG A 29 -13.34 -3.53 8.67
CA ARG A 29 -13.37 -2.75 7.42
C ARG A 29 -11.97 -2.64 6.82
N ASP A 30 -10.96 -2.37 7.64
CA ASP A 30 -9.59 -2.24 7.18
C ASP A 30 -9.03 -3.59 6.71
N ALA A 31 -9.34 -4.69 7.42
CA ALA A 31 -9.00 -6.04 6.99
C ALA A 31 -9.70 -6.44 5.68
N MET A 32 -10.97 -6.05 5.51
CA MET A 32 -11.73 -6.26 4.27
C MET A 32 -11.15 -5.44 3.11
N ALA A 33 -10.73 -4.19 3.35
CA ALA A 33 -10.06 -3.37 2.33
C ALA A 33 -8.71 -3.97 1.90
N GLN A 34 -7.93 -4.49 2.86
CA GLN A 34 -6.69 -5.23 2.59
C GLN A 34 -6.96 -6.51 1.79
N ALA A 35 -7.99 -7.29 2.17
CA ALA A 35 -8.38 -8.52 1.48
C ALA A 35 -8.93 -8.26 0.07
N ALA A 36 -9.61 -7.12 -0.14
CA ALA A 36 -10.07 -6.66 -1.44
C ALA A 36 -8.92 -6.12 -2.32
N GLY A 37 -7.69 -6.08 -1.80
CA GLY A 37 -6.52 -5.59 -2.53
C GLY A 37 -6.54 -4.08 -2.76
N CYS A 38 -7.32 -3.33 -1.98
CA CYS A 38 -7.33 -1.87 -2.06
C CYS A 38 -5.92 -1.34 -1.79
N ALA A 39 -5.57 -0.28 -2.53
CA ALA A 39 -4.25 0.34 -2.41
C ALA A 39 -4.00 0.78 -0.96
N ALA A 40 -2.74 0.67 -0.53
CA ALA A 40 -2.30 1.16 0.77
C ALA A 40 -2.64 2.65 0.94
N ASP A 41 -2.65 3.12 2.18
CA ASP A 41 -2.92 4.51 2.54
C ASP A 41 -2.20 5.52 1.59
N PRO A 42 -2.86 6.60 1.14
CA PRO A 42 -2.26 7.60 0.25
C PRO A 42 -0.88 8.12 0.72
N ASP A 43 -0.65 8.23 2.03
CA ASP A 43 0.66 8.64 2.56
C ASP A 43 1.74 7.57 2.31
N VAL A 44 1.36 6.30 2.42
CA VAL A 44 2.25 5.16 2.14
C VAL A 44 2.57 5.09 0.65
N LEU A 45 1.58 5.32 -0.22
CA LEU A 45 1.77 5.45 -1.66
C LEU A 45 2.77 6.56 -2.01
N GLN A 46 2.61 7.74 -1.42
CA GLN A 46 3.45 8.90 -1.75
C GLN A 46 4.89 8.71 -1.25
N ARG A 47 5.10 8.16 -0.05
CA ARG A 47 6.45 7.84 0.45
C ARG A 47 7.13 6.77 -0.38
N THR A 48 6.41 5.69 -0.69
CA THR A 48 6.92 4.60 -1.54
C THR A 48 7.31 5.14 -2.91
N ARG A 49 6.49 6.03 -3.49
CA ARG A 49 6.80 6.70 -4.75
C ARG A 49 8.11 7.49 -4.69
N MET A 50 8.33 8.29 -3.64
CA MET A 50 9.56 9.08 -3.53
C MET A 50 10.80 8.19 -3.46
N VAL A 51 10.76 7.15 -2.63
CA VAL A 51 11.84 6.16 -2.52
C VAL A 51 12.12 5.54 -3.88
N LEU A 52 11.06 5.07 -4.54
CA LEU A 52 11.15 4.46 -5.85
C LEU A 52 11.74 5.41 -6.90
N MET A 53 11.29 6.65 -6.98
CA MET A 53 11.84 7.61 -7.94
C MET A 53 13.32 7.91 -7.65
N GLN A 54 13.74 7.99 -6.39
CA GLN A 54 15.16 8.14 -6.04
C GLN A 54 16.00 6.95 -6.46
N GLU A 55 15.48 5.73 -6.33
CA GLU A 55 16.20 4.50 -6.73
C GLU A 55 16.31 4.33 -8.24
N LEU A 56 15.34 4.86 -8.99
CA LEU A 56 15.40 4.83 -10.45
C LEU A 56 16.18 6.01 -11.06
N VAL A 57 16.43 7.08 -10.30
CA VAL A 57 17.26 8.21 -10.76
C VAL A 57 18.69 7.74 -11.02
N GLY A 58 19.11 7.81 -12.29
CA GLY A 58 20.44 7.39 -12.73
C GLY A 58 20.51 5.97 -13.31
N LEU A 59 19.42 5.19 -13.21
CA LEU A 59 19.30 3.92 -13.91
C LEU A 59 18.58 4.14 -15.26
N GLN A 60 18.97 3.41 -16.30
CA GLN A 60 18.29 3.45 -17.62
C GLN A 60 16.98 2.65 -17.60
N LEU A 61 16.19 2.90 -16.56
CA LEU A 61 14.98 2.20 -16.19
C LEU A 61 13.88 3.23 -16.05
N GLN A 62 12.79 3.06 -16.80
CA GLN A 62 11.64 3.94 -16.70
C GLN A 62 10.57 3.29 -15.83
N MET A 63 10.24 3.91 -14.69
CA MET A 63 9.06 3.50 -13.91
C MET A 63 7.81 3.77 -14.74
N MET A 64 7.03 2.72 -14.98
CA MET A 64 5.74 2.84 -15.67
C MET A 64 4.61 3.03 -14.67
N ASP A 65 4.57 2.18 -13.65
CA ASP A 65 3.56 2.22 -12.59
C ASP A 65 4.07 1.49 -11.34
N PHE A 66 3.39 1.68 -10.22
CA PHE A 66 3.64 0.91 -9.01
C PHE A 66 2.36 0.71 -8.22
N THR A 67 2.26 -0.41 -7.52
CA THR A 67 1.17 -0.69 -6.61
C THR A 67 1.71 -1.06 -5.24
N VAL A 68 1.02 -0.60 -4.20
CA VAL A 68 1.34 -0.95 -2.83
C VAL A 68 0.09 -1.55 -2.21
N GLN A 69 0.20 -2.79 -1.74
CA GLN A 69 -0.86 -3.50 -1.06
C GLN A 69 -0.42 -3.80 0.37
N GLN A 70 -1.28 -3.50 1.33
CA GLN A 70 -1.01 -3.88 2.71
C GLN A 70 -1.55 -5.28 2.97
N LEU A 71 -0.67 -6.18 3.39
CA LEU A 71 -0.99 -7.55 3.74
C LEU A 71 -0.65 -7.79 5.21
N GLY A 72 -1.59 -7.45 6.09
CA GLY A 72 -1.38 -7.50 7.54
C GLY A 72 -0.30 -6.54 7.99
N ARG A 73 0.81 -7.09 8.51
CA ARG A 73 1.98 -6.31 8.98
C ARG A 73 3.00 -6.00 7.88
N THR A 74 2.85 -6.63 6.72
CA THR A 74 3.79 -6.52 5.61
C THR A 74 3.19 -5.65 4.51
N ALA A 75 3.99 -4.77 3.90
CA ALA A 75 3.59 -4.08 2.67
C ALA A 75 4.17 -4.83 1.47
N PHE A 76 3.34 -5.10 0.48
CA PHE A 76 3.73 -5.68 -0.78
C PHE A 76 3.79 -4.57 -1.84
N VAL A 77 4.99 -4.34 -2.38
CA VAL A 77 5.26 -3.27 -3.35
C VAL A 77 5.57 -3.92 -4.68
N VAL A 78 4.74 -3.69 -5.70
CA VAL A 78 5.00 -4.14 -7.06
C VAL A 78 5.35 -2.95 -7.92
N VAL A 79 6.46 -3.04 -8.64
CA VAL A 79 6.97 -1.95 -9.47
C VAL A 79 7.05 -2.45 -10.91
N TYR A 80 6.42 -1.71 -11.82
CA TYR A 80 6.48 -1.97 -13.24
C TYR A 80 7.51 -1.06 -13.88
N ILE A 81 8.53 -1.67 -14.48
CA ILE A 81 9.67 -0.95 -15.03
C ILE A 81 9.83 -1.33 -16.50
N ASN A 82 10.00 -0.33 -17.36
CA ASN A 82 10.43 -0.51 -18.73
C ASN A 82 11.96 -0.42 -18.82
N PRO A 83 12.67 -1.52 -19.13
CA PRO A 83 14.10 -1.48 -19.38
C PRO A 83 14.38 -0.87 -20.75
N LEU A 84 15.01 0.31 -20.80
CA LEU A 84 15.35 0.99 -22.06
C LEU A 84 16.54 0.33 -22.79
N GLN A 85 17.29 -0.50 -22.09
CA GLN A 85 18.39 -1.31 -22.61
C GLN A 85 18.32 -2.73 -22.03
N PRO A 86 18.96 -3.73 -22.68
CA PRO A 86 19.10 -5.05 -22.11
C PRO A 86 19.73 -4.98 -20.70
N GLN A 87 19.04 -5.55 -19.72
CA GLN A 87 19.51 -5.59 -18.33
C GLN A 87 19.92 -7.00 -17.96
N GLU A 88 21.02 -7.12 -17.22
CA GLU A 88 21.42 -8.38 -16.62
C GLU A 88 20.53 -8.70 -15.41
N SER A 89 20.15 -9.97 -15.25
CA SER A 89 19.26 -10.41 -14.16
C SER A 89 19.78 -10.01 -12.77
N ARG A 90 21.11 -10.04 -12.55
CA ARG A 90 21.73 -9.62 -11.28
C ARG A 90 21.46 -8.16 -10.91
N VAL A 91 21.33 -7.28 -11.90
CA VAL A 91 21.05 -5.85 -11.69
C VAL A 91 19.61 -5.68 -11.21
N ILE A 92 18.68 -6.44 -11.80
CA ILE A 92 17.27 -6.43 -11.44
C ILE A 92 17.05 -7.03 -10.05
N ASP A 93 17.73 -8.13 -9.73
CA ASP A 93 17.69 -8.73 -8.38
C ASP A 93 18.27 -7.78 -7.33
N GLY A 94 19.37 -7.10 -7.65
CA GLY A 94 19.96 -6.07 -6.80
C GLY A 94 19.00 -4.91 -6.56
N LEU A 95 18.36 -4.42 -7.63
CA LEU A 95 17.34 -3.36 -7.54
C LEU A 95 16.17 -3.80 -6.66
N ARG A 96 15.65 -5.02 -6.82
CA ARG A 96 14.56 -5.55 -6.00
C ARG A 96 14.93 -5.55 -4.52
N HIS A 97 16.12 -6.04 -4.17
CA HIS A 97 16.61 -6.04 -2.79
C HIS A 97 16.83 -4.63 -2.24
N HIS A 98 17.31 -3.70 -3.08
CA HIS A 98 17.52 -2.33 -2.66
C HIS A 98 16.19 -1.61 -2.37
N ILE A 99 15.20 -1.76 -3.26
CA ILE A 99 13.84 -1.23 -3.06
C ILE A 99 13.24 -1.80 -1.78
N ASP A 100 13.38 -3.11 -1.56
CA ASP A 100 12.85 -3.78 -0.36
C ASP A 100 13.44 -3.18 0.93
N ALA A 101 14.76 -3.05 0.99
CA ALA A 101 15.47 -2.48 2.14
C ALA A 101 15.09 -1.02 2.39
N ARG A 102 15.07 -0.19 1.33
CA ARG A 102 14.74 1.24 1.43
C ARG A 102 13.28 1.47 1.81
N CYS A 103 12.35 0.75 1.18
CA CYS A 103 10.94 0.85 1.52
C CYS A 103 10.69 0.36 2.96
N SER A 104 11.36 -0.71 3.40
CA SER A 104 11.21 -1.20 4.76
C SER A 104 11.69 -0.19 5.81
N ALA A 105 12.82 0.47 5.55
CA ALA A 105 13.34 1.54 6.40
C ALA A 105 12.39 2.74 6.48
N GLU A 106 11.85 3.20 5.34
CA GLU A 106 10.99 4.39 5.27
C GLU A 106 9.59 4.14 5.85
N LEU A 107 9.02 2.95 5.63
CA LEU A 107 7.66 2.59 6.05
C LEU A 107 7.60 2.06 7.49
N GLY A 108 8.75 1.80 8.11
CA GLY A 108 8.85 1.28 9.48
C GLY A 108 8.22 -0.10 9.67
N ARG A 109 8.11 -0.89 8.59
CA ARG A 109 7.43 -2.20 8.57
C ARG A 109 8.11 -3.14 7.57
N PRO A 110 7.94 -4.46 7.69
CA PRO A 110 8.46 -5.38 6.69
C PRO A 110 7.83 -5.10 5.33
N VAL A 111 8.67 -5.05 4.30
CA VAL A 111 8.24 -4.90 2.91
C VAL A 111 8.60 -6.18 2.18
N ARG A 112 7.88 -6.45 1.09
CA ARG A 112 8.35 -7.33 0.03
C ARG A 112 8.14 -6.61 -1.29
N SER A 113 9.21 -6.47 -2.04
CA SER A 113 9.20 -5.81 -3.34
C SER A 113 9.27 -6.82 -4.48
N GLU A 114 8.48 -6.62 -5.52
CA GLU A 114 8.61 -7.33 -6.79
C GLU A 114 8.76 -6.36 -7.94
N VAL A 115 9.70 -6.68 -8.83
CA VAL A 115 10.01 -5.87 -10.02
C VAL A 115 9.55 -6.63 -11.25
N ILE A 116 8.61 -6.04 -11.98
CA ILE A 116 8.07 -6.60 -13.21
C ILE A 116 8.59 -5.76 -14.37
N LEU A 117 9.36 -6.41 -15.24
CA LEU A 117 9.83 -5.80 -16.48
C LEU A 117 8.71 -5.86 -17.53
N THR A 118 8.29 -4.70 -18.02
CA THR A 118 7.28 -4.62 -19.07
C THR A 118 7.53 -3.39 -19.95
N VAL A 119 7.29 -3.55 -21.25
CA VAL A 119 7.36 -2.47 -22.24
C VAL A 119 6.00 -1.77 -22.43
N MET A 120 4.92 -2.39 -21.97
CA MET A 120 3.56 -1.87 -22.09
C MET A 120 2.97 -1.59 -20.70
N PRO A 121 2.23 -0.47 -20.51
CA PRO A 121 1.59 -0.19 -19.23
C PRO A 121 0.64 -1.34 -18.89
N PRO A 122 0.81 -2.00 -17.73
CA PRO A 122 0.01 -3.17 -17.36
C PRO A 122 -1.44 -2.77 -17.02
N ILE A 123 -1.64 -1.53 -16.57
CA ILE A 123 -2.95 -0.98 -16.23
C ILE A 123 -3.31 0.04 -17.31
N HIS A 124 -4.39 -0.22 -18.04
CA HIS A 124 -4.97 0.76 -18.95
C HIS A 124 -5.58 1.88 -18.12
N ARG A 125 -4.79 2.93 -17.86
CA ARG A 125 -5.29 4.16 -17.21
C ARG A 125 -6.28 4.82 -18.16
N GLN A 126 -7.53 5.02 -17.74
CA GLN A 126 -8.53 5.75 -18.53
C GLN A 126 -8.24 7.26 -18.67
N ASP A 127 -7.13 7.77 -18.13
CA ASP A 127 -6.80 9.19 -18.14
C ASP A 127 -5.37 9.43 -18.68
N PRO A 128 -5.21 10.01 -19.88
CA PRO A 128 -3.94 10.21 -20.55
C PRO A 128 -3.33 11.54 -20.10
N ARG A 129 -2.71 11.57 -18.92
CA ARG A 129 -1.68 12.57 -18.64
C ARG A 129 -0.36 11.87 -18.40
N PRO A 130 0.58 11.93 -19.36
CA PRO A 130 1.94 11.50 -19.12
C PRO A 130 2.52 12.33 -17.98
N GLN A 131 2.81 11.69 -16.85
CA GLN A 131 3.57 12.30 -15.77
C GLN A 131 5.04 12.24 -16.18
N THR A 132 5.50 13.28 -16.88
CA THR A 132 6.92 13.56 -17.04
C THR A 132 7.52 13.88 -15.67
N ALA A 133 8.57 13.15 -15.30
CA ALA A 133 9.43 13.53 -14.18
C ALA A 133 10.09 14.89 -14.51
N PRO A 134 10.21 15.80 -13.53
CA PRO A 134 11.09 16.98 -13.66
C PRO A 134 12.57 16.57 -13.69
#